data_AF-A0A8C2NAV0-F1
#
_entry.id   AF-A0A8C2NAV0-F1
#
_cell.length_a   1.000
_cell.length_b   1.000
_cell.length_c   1.000
_cell.angle_alpha   90.00
_cell.angle_beta   90.00
_cell.angle_gamma   90.00
#
_symmetry.space_group_name_H-M   'P 1'
#
loop_
_entity.id
_entity.type
_entity.pdbx_description
1 polymer ?
#
loop_
_entity_poly.entity_id
_entity_poly.type
_entity_poly.pdbx_seq_one_letter_code
_entity_poly.pdbx_strand_id
1 'polypeptide(L)'
;MKQLYFSFPGSAQLIFNVIKSVEYTLCNQTVVIPCFVNNVETKNITELYVRWKFKGENIFIFDGSKRMSKPSSNFSSAKITPPELLRGIASLKMDKSDAVVGNYTCEVTELKGETIIELKYRVVSWFSPNENILIVIFPVLAILLFWGQFGIEKAIFLLVAGLLLTVLVIVGAFLFIPGEYSAKNASGLGLIVLPTVILILLHYCVFMIAMGMSSYTISILILQILGYVLSVVGFSLCVSECIPVHGPLLISGLGIIALAELLGLVYMKCVGKSALFLLAYARNFKYRMWIMLLADSYCLGQKKCMSNSKNEKIQQMPLYFLNN
;
A
#
# COMPACT_ATOMS: atom_id res chain seq x y z
N MET A 1 -51.23 13.79 -59.49
CA MET A 1 -51.34 14.78 -58.40
C MET A 1 -49.95 15.34 -58.13
N LYS A 2 -49.69 16.60 -58.52
CA LYS A 2 -48.47 17.33 -58.15
C LYS A 2 -48.67 17.90 -56.74
N GLN A 3 -47.96 17.38 -55.76
CA GLN A 3 -47.82 18.05 -54.47
C GLN A 3 -46.66 19.04 -54.57
N LEU A 4 -47.00 20.34 -54.60
CA LEU A 4 -46.06 21.43 -54.35
C LEU A 4 -45.61 21.34 -52.89
N TYR A 5 -44.32 21.14 -52.66
CA TYR A 5 -43.69 21.45 -51.39
C TYR A 5 -43.35 22.93 -51.37
N PHE A 6 -44.11 23.71 -50.60
CA PHE A 6 -43.71 25.06 -50.19
C PHE A 6 -42.57 24.93 -49.18
N SER A 7 -41.36 25.34 -49.57
CA SER A 7 -40.24 25.55 -48.64
C SER A 7 -40.39 26.95 -48.03
N PHE A 8 -40.67 27.01 -46.72
CA PHE A 8 -40.51 28.23 -45.95
C PHE A 8 -39.03 28.36 -45.52
N PRO A 9 -38.38 29.52 -45.72
CA PRO A 9 -37.05 29.79 -45.17
C PRO A 9 -37.20 30.17 -43.69
N GLY A 10 -37.00 29.21 -42.78
CA GLY A 10 -37.31 29.42 -41.36
C GLY A 10 -36.25 28.85 -40.42
N SER A 11 -35.44 29.74 -39.85
CA SER A 11 -34.53 29.59 -38.70
C SER A 11 -33.58 28.39 -38.75
N ALA A 12 -32.32 28.64 -39.12
CA ALA A 12 -31.23 27.73 -38.73
C ALA A 12 -31.32 27.52 -37.20
N GLN A 13 -31.31 26.26 -36.74
CA GLN A 13 -31.23 25.93 -35.30
C GLN A 13 -29.78 25.56 -34.99
N LEU A 14 -29.31 25.89 -33.78
CA LEU A 14 -27.97 25.47 -33.36
C LEU A 14 -27.91 23.93 -33.21
N ILE A 15 -26.91 23.32 -33.86
CA ILE A 15 -26.63 21.90 -33.74
C ILE A 15 -25.57 21.71 -32.66
N PHE A 16 -25.94 21.01 -31.60
CA PHE A 16 -25.02 20.70 -30.50
C PHE A 16 -24.37 19.33 -30.70
N ASN A 17 -23.13 19.18 -30.23
CA ASN A 17 -22.58 17.85 -30.02
C ASN A 17 -23.21 17.23 -28.78
N VAL A 18 -23.95 16.14 -28.94
CA VAL A 18 -24.73 15.54 -27.86
C VAL A 18 -23.83 14.69 -26.97
N ILE A 19 -23.49 15.22 -25.79
CA ILE A 19 -22.77 14.52 -24.73
C ILE A 19 -23.78 14.17 -23.64
N LYS A 20 -23.98 12.87 -23.40
CA LYS A 20 -25.02 12.40 -22.46
C LYS A 20 -24.67 12.67 -21.00
N SER A 21 -23.42 12.42 -20.62
CA SER A 21 -22.99 12.58 -19.22
C SER A 21 -21.50 12.81 -19.11
N VAL A 22 -21.09 13.45 -18.01
CA VAL A 22 -19.70 13.62 -17.60
C VAL A 22 -19.54 13.12 -16.18
N GLU A 23 -18.43 12.42 -15.94
CA GLU A 23 -18.08 11.89 -14.63
C GLU A 23 -16.93 12.69 -14.02
N TYR A 24 -17.02 12.95 -12.71
CA TYR A 24 -15.92 13.46 -11.92
C TYR A 24 -15.71 12.62 -10.67
N THR A 25 -14.49 12.66 -10.14
CA THR A 25 -14.06 11.87 -8.97
C THR A 25 -13.63 12.78 -7.84
N LEU A 26 -13.32 12.20 -6.68
CA LEU A 26 -12.79 12.94 -5.54
C LEU A 26 -11.53 13.76 -5.90
N CYS A 27 -10.72 13.27 -6.85
CA CYS A 27 -9.44 13.86 -7.23
C CYS A 27 -9.57 15.06 -8.18
N ASN A 28 -10.72 15.27 -8.80
CA ASN A 28 -10.93 16.42 -9.68
C ASN A 28 -11.05 17.70 -8.85
N GLN A 29 -10.09 18.62 -8.95
CA GLN A 29 -10.17 19.92 -8.29
C GLN A 29 -11.23 20.82 -8.94
N THR A 30 -11.31 20.78 -10.27
CA THR A 30 -12.29 21.50 -11.08
C THR A 30 -13.07 20.54 -11.95
N VAL A 31 -14.36 20.82 -12.15
CA VAL A 31 -15.24 20.08 -13.04
C VAL A 31 -15.48 20.91 -14.30
N VAL A 32 -15.46 20.25 -15.46
CA VAL A 32 -15.78 20.86 -16.75
C VAL A 32 -16.98 20.13 -17.34
N ILE A 33 -18.09 20.85 -17.54
CA ILE A 33 -19.28 20.35 -18.21
C ILE A 33 -19.22 20.84 -19.66
N PRO A 34 -19.02 19.95 -20.64
CA PRO A 34 -18.81 20.32 -22.02
C PRO A 34 -20.12 20.79 -22.66
N CYS A 35 -20.02 21.84 -23.47
CA CYS A 35 -21.09 22.27 -24.36
C CYS A 35 -20.45 22.75 -25.66
N PHE A 36 -20.73 22.04 -26.75
CA PHE A 36 -20.16 22.31 -28.06
C PHE A 36 -21.27 22.60 -29.07
N VAL A 37 -21.14 23.72 -29.77
CA VAL A 37 -22.03 24.22 -30.80
C VAL A 37 -21.31 24.12 -32.14
N ASN A 38 -21.86 23.37 -33.10
CA ASN A 38 -21.17 23.05 -34.35
C ASN A 38 -21.32 24.12 -35.43
N ASN A 39 -22.36 24.96 -35.36
CA ASN A 39 -22.72 25.95 -36.37
C ASN A 39 -22.76 27.38 -35.81
N VAL A 40 -21.70 27.80 -35.11
CA VAL A 40 -21.51 29.20 -34.74
C VAL A 40 -21.04 29.97 -35.97
N GLU A 41 -21.86 30.91 -36.45
CA GLU A 41 -21.55 31.73 -37.64
C GLU A 41 -21.06 33.13 -37.25
N THR A 42 -21.42 33.60 -36.06
CA THR A 42 -21.01 34.88 -35.50
C THR A 42 -19.50 34.95 -35.25
N LYS A 43 -18.87 36.02 -35.76
CA LYS A 43 -17.46 36.38 -35.50
C LYS A 43 -17.28 37.33 -34.31
N ASN A 44 -18.36 37.84 -33.75
CA ASN A 44 -18.34 38.87 -32.72
C ASN A 44 -18.98 38.37 -31.42
N ILE A 45 -18.17 38.34 -30.34
CA ILE A 45 -18.59 37.81 -29.04
C ILE A 45 -19.78 38.58 -28.45
N THR A 46 -20.02 39.82 -28.89
CA THR A 46 -21.09 40.68 -28.37
C THR A 46 -22.50 40.20 -28.72
N GLU A 47 -22.62 39.38 -29.76
CA GLU A 47 -23.89 38.80 -30.21
C GLU A 47 -24.22 37.49 -29.47
N LEU A 48 -23.28 36.97 -28.67
CA LEU A 48 -23.43 35.70 -27.97
C LEU A 48 -24.03 35.91 -26.58
N TYR A 49 -25.00 35.08 -26.26
CA TYR A 49 -25.62 35.01 -24.94
C TYR A 49 -25.75 33.55 -24.51
N VAL A 50 -25.10 33.20 -23.40
CA VAL A 50 -25.02 31.84 -22.87
C VAL A 50 -25.68 31.78 -21.49
N ARG A 51 -26.53 30.78 -21.28
CA ARG A 51 -27.07 30.44 -19.96
C ARG A 51 -26.77 29.00 -19.64
N TRP A 52 -26.34 28.78 -18.40
CA TRP A 52 -26.32 27.46 -17.80
C TRP A 52 -27.40 27.39 -16.74
N LYS A 53 -28.19 26.32 -16.81
CA LYS A 53 -29.26 26.04 -15.86
C LYS A 53 -29.00 24.74 -15.11
N PHE A 54 -29.39 24.71 -13.85
CA PHE A 54 -29.46 23.51 -13.04
C PHE A 54 -30.84 23.45 -12.39
N LYS A 55 -31.54 22.32 -12.53
CA LYS A 55 -32.94 22.17 -12.05
C LYS A 55 -33.89 23.30 -12.52
N GLY A 56 -33.63 23.87 -13.70
CA GLY A 56 -34.44 24.95 -14.29
C GLY A 56 -34.04 26.38 -13.86
N GLU A 57 -33.16 26.54 -12.87
CA GLU A 57 -32.67 27.84 -12.42
C GLU A 57 -31.35 28.22 -13.11
N ASN A 58 -31.18 29.50 -13.45
CA ASN A 58 -29.94 30.00 -14.06
C ASN A 58 -28.81 30.03 -13.02
N ILE A 59 -27.82 29.17 -13.19
CA ILE A 59 -26.64 29.09 -12.30
C ILE A 59 -25.48 29.96 -12.78
N PHE A 60 -25.42 30.21 -14.10
CA PHE A 60 -24.41 31.04 -14.73
C PHE A 60 -24.95 31.68 -16.00
N ILE A 61 -24.64 32.95 -16.20
CA ILE A 61 -25.04 33.73 -17.38
C ILE A 61 -23.82 34.46 -17.93
N PHE A 62 -23.63 34.40 -19.25
CA PHE A 62 -22.71 35.28 -19.96
C PHE A 62 -23.47 36.15 -20.94
N ASP A 63 -23.33 37.47 -20.78
CA ASP A 63 -23.91 38.48 -21.65
C ASP A 63 -22.79 39.12 -22.48
N GLY A 64 -22.69 38.73 -23.76
CA GLY A 64 -21.69 39.24 -24.68
C GLY A 64 -21.80 40.75 -24.91
N SER A 65 -23.02 41.30 -24.90
CA SER A 65 -23.25 42.73 -25.13
C SER A 65 -22.63 43.60 -24.03
N LYS A 66 -22.62 43.10 -22.80
CA LYS A 66 -22.03 43.75 -21.62
C LYS A 66 -20.63 43.20 -21.29
N ARG A 67 -20.16 42.20 -22.03
CA ARG A 67 -18.95 41.41 -21.74
C ARG A 67 -18.84 41.01 -20.27
N MET A 68 -19.96 40.56 -19.70
CA MET A 68 -20.08 40.31 -18.27
C MET A 68 -20.56 38.89 -18.01
N SER A 69 -19.86 38.19 -17.13
CA SER A 69 -20.27 36.91 -16.56
C SER A 69 -20.93 37.12 -15.20
N LYS A 70 -22.07 36.46 -14.98
CA LYS A 70 -22.84 36.49 -13.74
C LYS A 70 -23.05 35.07 -13.23
N PRO A 71 -22.18 34.57 -12.34
CA PRO A 71 -22.46 33.37 -11.57
C PRO A 71 -23.53 33.63 -10.51
N SER A 72 -24.30 32.61 -10.17
CA SER A 72 -25.22 32.65 -9.02
C SER A 72 -24.47 32.48 -7.69
N SER A 73 -25.10 32.86 -6.58
CA SER A 73 -24.47 32.79 -5.24
C SER A 73 -24.01 31.37 -4.86
N ASN A 74 -24.77 30.36 -5.27
CA ASN A 74 -24.50 28.96 -4.96
C ASN A 74 -23.50 28.30 -5.93
N PHE A 75 -23.11 29.01 -6.99
CA PHE A 75 -22.18 28.56 -8.03
C PHE A 75 -21.14 29.64 -8.33
N SER A 76 -20.59 30.25 -7.28
CA SER A 76 -19.71 31.42 -7.37
C SER A 76 -18.44 31.19 -8.19
N SER A 77 -17.91 29.96 -8.20
CA SER A 77 -16.72 29.56 -8.96
C SER A 77 -16.99 29.30 -10.45
N ALA A 78 -18.27 29.29 -10.87
CA ALA A 78 -18.66 28.96 -12.23
C ALA A 78 -18.16 30.02 -13.23
N LYS A 79 -17.48 29.55 -14.27
CA LYS A 79 -16.91 30.37 -15.33
C LYS A 79 -16.91 29.64 -16.66
N ILE A 80 -16.92 30.42 -17.73
CA ILE A 80 -16.65 29.95 -19.09
C ILE A 80 -15.44 30.71 -19.63
N THR A 81 -14.88 30.26 -20.74
CA THR A 81 -13.78 30.96 -21.43
C THR A 81 -14.35 31.75 -22.60
N PRO A 82 -14.60 33.07 -22.50
CA PRO A 82 -15.30 33.81 -23.54
C PRO A 82 -14.68 33.69 -24.95
N PRO A 83 -13.34 33.77 -25.13
CA PRO A 83 -12.73 33.61 -26.45
C PRO A 83 -13.05 32.28 -27.16
N GLU A 84 -13.31 31.21 -26.40
CA GLU A 84 -13.62 29.90 -26.95
C GLU A 84 -15.06 29.79 -27.47
N LEU A 85 -15.94 30.73 -27.09
CA LEU A 85 -17.31 30.80 -27.59
C LEU A 85 -17.38 31.02 -29.10
N LEU A 86 -16.45 31.81 -29.65
CA LEU A 86 -16.32 32.04 -31.11
C LEU A 86 -15.94 30.75 -31.87
N ARG A 87 -15.44 29.73 -31.16
CA ARG A 87 -15.14 28.40 -31.71
C ARG A 87 -16.26 27.40 -31.41
N GLY A 88 -17.40 27.86 -30.89
CA GLY A 88 -18.52 27.01 -30.49
C GLY A 88 -18.34 26.30 -29.15
N ILE A 89 -17.38 26.69 -28.32
CA ILE A 89 -17.14 26.04 -27.02
C ILE A 89 -17.76 26.89 -25.91
N ALA A 90 -18.86 26.41 -25.34
CA ALA A 90 -19.59 27.04 -24.24
C ALA A 90 -19.49 26.26 -22.92
N SER A 91 -18.43 25.45 -22.78
CA SER A 91 -18.19 24.58 -21.63
C SER A 91 -18.12 25.34 -20.31
N LEU A 92 -18.84 24.83 -19.30
CA LEU A 92 -18.86 25.38 -17.95
C LEU A 92 -17.74 24.78 -17.11
N LYS A 93 -16.90 25.62 -16.52
CA LYS A 93 -15.88 25.22 -15.56
C LYS A 93 -16.26 25.74 -14.18
N MET A 94 -16.21 24.88 -13.17
CA MET A 94 -16.47 25.26 -11.77
C MET A 94 -15.57 24.47 -10.83
N ASP A 95 -15.40 24.97 -9.61
CA ASP A 95 -14.69 24.25 -8.57
C ASP A 95 -15.53 23.09 -8.06
N LYS A 96 -14.88 22.03 -7.59
CA LYS A 96 -15.58 20.84 -7.08
C LYS A 96 -16.59 21.15 -5.97
N SER A 97 -16.34 22.18 -5.15
CA SER A 97 -17.25 22.58 -4.06
C SER A 97 -18.63 22.99 -4.56
N ASP A 98 -18.70 23.57 -5.77
CA ASP A 98 -19.91 24.11 -6.37
C ASP A 98 -20.54 23.11 -7.35
N ALA A 99 -19.84 22.01 -7.66
CA ALA A 99 -20.28 20.98 -8.60
C ALA A 99 -21.31 20.03 -7.96
N VAL A 100 -22.60 20.28 -8.24
CA VAL A 100 -23.71 19.44 -7.75
C VAL A 100 -24.06 18.36 -8.76
N VAL A 101 -24.22 17.11 -8.33
CA VAL A 101 -24.64 15.99 -9.19
C VAL A 101 -26.06 16.22 -9.73
N GLY A 102 -26.26 16.00 -11.03
CA GLY A 102 -27.57 16.12 -11.68
C GLY A 102 -27.50 16.67 -13.11
N ASN A 103 -28.64 17.12 -13.62
CA ASN A 103 -28.79 17.56 -14.99
C ASN A 103 -28.53 19.06 -15.14
N TYR A 104 -27.61 19.39 -16.04
CA TYR A 104 -27.27 20.75 -16.42
C TYR A 104 -27.74 21.02 -17.85
N THR A 105 -28.35 22.17 -18.06
CA THR A 105 -28.79 22.60 -19.39
C THR A 105 -27.92 23.76 -19.86
N CYS A 106 -27.32 23.62 -21.04
CA CYS A 106 -26.61 24.67 -21.74
C CYS A 106 -27.54 25.30 -22.78
N GLU A 107 -27.76 26.61 -22.71
CA GLU A 107 -28.55 27.37 -23.69
C GLU A 107 -27.67 28.43 -24.36
N VAL A 108 -27.65 28.44 -25.70
CA VAL A 108 -26.93 29.44 -26.50
C VAL A 108 -27.93 30.14 -27.43
N THR A 109 -27.94 31.47 -27.41
CA THR A 109 -29.10 32.25 -27.89
C THR A 109 -28.96 32.78 -29.33
N GLU A 110 -27.82 32.60 -30.01
CA GLU A 110 -27.64 33.06 -31.41
C GLU A 110 -28.79 32.56 -32.30
N LEU A 111 -29.24 31.31 -32.11
CA LEU A 111 -30.39 30.72 -32.82
C LEU A 111 -31.24 29.77 -31.94
N LYS A 112 -31.40 30.09 -30.64
CA LYS A 112 -32.16 29.31 -29.62
C LYS A 112 -31.96 27.80 -29.74
N GLY A 113 -30.91 27.28 -29.11
CA GLY A 113 -30.81 25.84 -28.90
C GLY A 113 -30.30 25.51 -27.51
N GLU A 114 -30.71 24.33 -27.03
CA GLU A 114 -30.39 23.82 -25.71
C GLU A 114 -29.87 22.39 -25.78
N THR A 115 -29.00 22.02 -24.85
CA THR A 115 -28.55 20.64 -24.66
C THR A 115 -28.44 20.33 -23.17
N ILE A 116 -28.72 19.08 -22.80
CA ILE A 116 -28.74 18.62 -21.41
C ILE A 116 -27.60 17.63 -21.22
N ILE A 117 -26.78 17.87 -20.19
CA ILE A 117 -25.66 17.02 -19.80
C ILE A 117 -25.84 16.61 -18.34
N GLU A 118 -25.76 15.31 -18.08
CA GLU A 118 -25.82 14.77 -16.71
C GLU A 118 -24.42 14.75 -16.09
N LEU A 119 -24.24 15.44 -14.97
CA LEU A 119 -23.01 15.37 -14.17
C LEU A 119 -23.13 14.25 -13.12
N LYS A 120 -22.25 13.26 -13.20
CA LYS A 120 -22.19 12.09 -12.32
C LYS A 120 -20.95 12.12 -11.43
N TYR A 121 -21.10 11.72 -10.18
CA TYR A 121 -19.98 11.44 -9.30
C TYR A 121 -19.62 9.95 -9.39
N ARG A 122 -18.37 9.64 -9.72
CA ARG A 122 -17.86 8.27 -9.75
C ARG A 122 -16.98 8.00 -8.54
N VAL A 123 -17.38 6.99 -7.77
CA VAL A 123 -16.59 6.49 -6.65
C VAL A 123 -15.41 5.68 -7.18
N VAL A 124 -14.19 6.08 -6.83
CA VAL A 124 -12.96 5.38 -7.24
C VAL A 124 -12.17 4.98 -6.00
N SER A 125 -11.87 3.69 -5.89
CA SER A 125 -11.03 3.16 -4.81
C SER A 125 -9.61 3.72 -4.93
N TRP A 126 -9.04 4.13 -3.80
CA TRP A 126 -7.70 4.70 -3.74
C TRP A 126 -6.65 3.66 -4.19
N PHE A 127 -6.64 2.48 -3.57
CA PHE A 127 -5.88 1.32 -4.03
C PHE A 127 -6.81 0.25 -4.60
N SER A 128 -6.27 -0.61 -5.47
CA SER A 128 -7.01 -1.80 -5.92
C SER A 128 -7.25 -2.77 -4.75
N PRO A 129 -8.29 -3.63 -4.82
CA PRO A 129 -8.57 -4.61 -3.78
C PRO A 129 -7.38 -5.52 -3.46
N ASN A 130 -6.63 -5.94 -4.50
CA ASN A 130 -5.47 -6.81 -4.35
C ASN A 130 -4.33 -6.09 -3.60
N GLU A 131 -4.09 -4.82 -3.94
CA GLU A 131 -3.09 -3.99 -3.26
C GLU A 131 -3.45 -3.75 -1.79
N ASN A 132 -4.73 -3.46 -1.49
CA ASN A 132 -5.20 -3.29 -0.12
C ASN A 132 -4.93 -4.53 0.74
N ILE A 133 -5.20 -5.73 0.19
CA ILE A 133 -4.93 -6.98 0.89
C ILE A 133 -3.43 -7.13 1.18
N LEU A 134 -2.57 -6.81 0.21
CA LEU A 134 -1.11 -6.90 0.38
C LEU A 134 -0.58 -5.91 1.42
N ILE A 135 -1.08 -4.67 1.42
CA ILE A 135 -0.72 -3.62 2.38
C ILE A 135 -1.03 -4.05 3.81
N VAL A 136 -2.13 -4.78 4.04
CA VAL A 136 -2.52 -5.26 5.37
C VAL A 136 -1.80 -6.55 5.75
N ILE A 137 -1.65 -7.50 4.82
CA ILE A 137 -1.12 -8.84 5.13
C ILE A 137 0.38 -8.83 5.41
N PHE A 138 1.18 -8.02 4.71
CA PHE A 138 2.63 -7.99 4.90
C PHE A 138 3.04 -7.52 6.31
N PRO A 139 2.53 -6.40 6.85
CA PRO A 139 2.79 -6.00 8.23
C PRO A 139 2.30 -7.02 9.27
N VAL A 140 1.12 -7.61 9.07
CA VAL A 140 0.59 -8.64 9.97
C VAL A 140 1.50 -9.85 9.98
N LEU A 141 1.93 -10.31 8.81
CA LEU A 141 2.88 -11.41 8.66
C LEU A 141 4.22 -11.09 9.34
N ALA A 142 4.77 -9.89 9.13
CA ALA A 142 6.02 -9.46 9.75
C ALA A 142 5.93 -9.48 11.29
N ILE A 143 4.82 -9.00 11.85
CA ILE A 143 4.54 -9.07 13.30
C ILE A 143 4.46 -10.51 13.79
N LEU A 144 3.73 -11.38 13.09
CA LEU A 144 3.60 -12.80 13.46
C LEU A 144 4.97 -13.51 13.46
N LEU A 145 5.79 -13.23 12.45
CA LEU A 145 7.15 -13.75 12.34
C LEU A 145 8.02 -13.28 13.50
N PHE A 146 7.93 -11.99 13.86
CA PHE A 146 8.61 -11.41 15.01
C PHE A 146 8.21 -12.09 16.32
N TRP A 147 6.91 -12.30 16.60
CA TRP A 147 6.48 -13.04 17.79
C TRP A 147 7.02 -14.48 17.82
N GLY A 148 7.15 -15.12 16.65
CA GLY A 148 7.72 -16.46 16.51
C GLY A 148 9.22 -16.55 16.86
N GLN A 149 9.93 -15.42 16.92
CA GLN A 149 11.35 -15.39 17.28
C GLN A 149 11.61 -15.41 18.79
N PHE A 150 10.60 -15.19 19.65
CA PHE A 150 10.79 -15.07 21.09
C PHE A 150 10.82 -16.40 21.85
N GLY A 151 11.79 -16.52 22.76
CA GLY A 151 11.83 -17.49 23.86
C GLY A 151 11.47 -16.83 25.20
N ILE A 152 10.86 -17.59 26.11
CA ILE A 152 10.06 -17.08 27.25
C ILE A 152 10.85 -16.27 28.31
N GLU A 153 12.18 -16.28 28.35
CA GLU A 153 12.87 -16.03 29.63
C GLU A 153 13.50 -14.65 29.88
N LYS A 154 13.76 -13.75 28.91
CA LYS A 154 14.59 -12.55 29.19
C LYS A 154 14.25 -11.21 28.51
N ALA A 155 13.02 -10.95 28.06
CA ALA A 155 12.76 -9.75 27.26
C ALA A 155 11.43 -9.03 27.52
N ILE A 156 11.15 -8.65 28.78
CA ILE A 156 9.93 -7.89 29.14
C ILE A 156 9.79 -6.60 28.31
N PHE A 157 10.89 -5.85 28.11
CA PHE A 157 10.86 -4.62 27.29
C PHE A 157 10.48 -4.89 25.83
N LEU A 158 11.01 -5.96 25.22
CA LEU A 158 10.68 -6.34 23.83
C LEU A 158 9.21 -6.79 23.71
N LEU A 159 8.68 -7.45 24.73
CA LEU A 159 7.27 -7.84 24.78
C LEU A 159 6.36 -6.62 24.85
N VAL A 160 6.65 -5.64 25.71
CA VAL A 160 5.86 -4.40 25.82
C VAL A 160 5.89 -3.60 24.52
N ALA A 161 7.08 -3.40 23.94
CA ALA A 161 7.22 -2.67 22.68
C ALA A 161 6.61 -3.43 21.49
N GLY A 162 6.73 -4.77 21.46
CA GLY A 162 6.09 -5.63 20.47
C GLY A 162 4.57 -5.57 20.54
N LEU A 163 4.00 -5.57 21.76
CA LEU A 163 2.56 -5.42 21.97
C LEU A 163 2.07 -4.02 21.55
N LEU A 164 2.83 -2.97 21.86
CA LEU A 164 2.51 -1.61 21.40
C LEU A 164 2.46 -1.55 19.87
N LEU A 165 3.45 -2.17 19.21
CA LEU A 165 3.51 -2.25 17.75
C LEU A 165 2.29 -2.99 17.17
N THR A 166 1.88 -4.12 17.77
CA THR A 166 0.71 -4.87 17.28
C THR A 166 -0.56 -4.04 17.40
N VAL A 167 -0.76 -3.35 18.52
CA VAL A 167 -1.92 -2.45 18.71
C VAL A 167 -1.93 -1.35 17.66
N LEU A 168 -0.79 -0.70 17.39
CA LEU A 168 -0.69 0.36 16.37
C LEU A 168 -1.06 -0.16 14.98
N VAL A 169 -0.53 -1.31 14.56
CA VAL A 169 -0.82 -1.88 13.24
C VAL A 169 -2.27 -2.37 13.13
N ILE A 170 -2.84 -2.94 14.20
CA ILE A 170 -4.25 -3.34 14.23
C ILE A 170 -5.17 -2.11 14.09
N VAL A 171 -4.91 -1.05 14.85
CA VAL A 171 -5.65 0.22 14.73
C VAL A 171 -5.49 0.82 13.34
N GLY A 172 -4.27 0.77 12.78
CA GLY A 172 -3.99 1.19 11.41
C GLY A 172 -4.80 0.42 10.38
N ALA A 173 -4.87 -0.91 10.50
CA ALA A 173 -5.67 -1.78 9.63
C ALA A 173 -7.18 -1.51 9.72
N PHE A 174 -7.70 -1.23 10.93
CA PHE A 174 -9.11 -0.84 11.10
C PHE A 174 -9.43 0.52 10.47
N LEU A 175 -8.51 1.49 10.58
CA LEU A 175 -8.68 2.81 9.96
C LEU A 175 -8.47 2.78 8.44
N PHE A 176 -7.71 1.80 7.95
CA PHE A 176 -7.48 1.57 6.53
C PHE A 176 -8.65 0.79 5.92
N ILE A 177 -9.80 1.47 5.79
CA ILE A 177 -10.99 0.89 5.15
C ILE A 177 -10.82 1.00 3.62
N PRO A 178 -10.95 -0.11 2.86
CA PRO A 178 -10.87 -0.06 1.41
C PRO A 178 -11.98 0.85 0.86
N GLY A 179 -11.60 1.91 0.16
CA GLY A 179 -12.52 2.93 -0.30
C GLY A 179 -11.82 4.09 -0.99
N GLU A 180 -12.50 5.23 -1.08
CA GLU A 180 -11.94 6.45 -1.65
C GLU A 180 -10.79 7.01 -0.80
N TYR A 181 -9.99 7.90 -1.40
CA TYR A 181 -9.00 8.66 -0.65
C TYR A 181 -9.69 9.48 0.44
N SER A 182 -9.20 9.37 1.68
CA SER A 182 -9.71 10.13 2.82
C SER A 182 -8.61 10.32 3.84
N ALA A 183 -8.66 11.40 4.61
CA ALA A 183 -7.72 11.65 5.70
C ALA A 183 -7.66 10.48 6.70
N LYS A 184 -8.79 9.80 6.92
CA LYS A 184 -8.85 8.60 7.77
C LYS A 184 -8.04 7.44 7.20
N ASN A 185 -8.22 7.16 5.90
CA ASN A 185 -7.53 6.08 5.20
C ASN A 185 -6.02 6.37 5.10
N ALA A 186 -5.63 7.61 4.81
CA ALA A 186 -4.23 8.02 4.78
C ALA A 186 -3.57 7.90 6.16
N SER A 187 -4.28 8.26 7.24
CA SER A 187 -3.81 8.06 8.61
C SER A 187 -3.67 6.58 8.97
N GLY A 188 -4.62 5.72 8.55
CA GLY A 188 -4.53 4.27 8.74
C GLY A 188 -3.30 3.67 8.06
N LEU A 189 -3.05 4.08 6.82
CA LEU A 189 -1.84 3.69 6.09
C LEU A 189 -0.56 4.17 6.79
N GLY A 190 -0.54 5.40 7.30
CA GLY A 190 0.58 5.92 8.08
C GLY A 190 0.85 5.13 9.37
N LEU A 191 -0.21 4.72 10.08
CA LEU A 191 -0.11 3.85 11.27
C LEU A 191 0.33 2.42 10.95
N ILE A 192 0.23 1.98 9.70
CA ILE A 192 0.80 0.71 9.25
C ILE A 192 2.29 0.86 8.93
N VAL A 193 2.66 1.92 8.20
CA VAL A 193 4.03 2.09 7.67
C VAL A 193 4.99 2.65 8.70
N LEU A 194 4.64 3.72 9.41
CA LEU A 194 5.57 4.41 10.30
C LEU A 194 6.05 3.54 11.47
N PRO A 195 5.19 2.73 12.14
CA PRO A 195 5.64 1.88 13.24
C PRO A 195 6.58 0.76 12.81
N THR A 196 6.75 0.47 11.52
CA THR A 196 7.70 -0.55 11.06
C THR A 196 9.16 -0.24 11.46
N VAL A 197 9.52 1.03 11.72
CA VAL A 197 10.83 1.37 12.30
C VAL A 197 11.04 0.73 13.68
N ILE A 198 9.97 0.64 14.48
CA ILE A 198 10.00 0.01 15.80
C ILE A 198 10.27 -1.49 15.63
N LEU A 199 9.66 -2.13 14.62
CA LEU A 199 9.90 -3.53 14.30
C LEU A 199 11.39 -3.80 14.02
N ILE A 200 12.04 -2.94 13.22
CA ILE A 200 13.46 -3.05 12.88
C ILE A 200 14.33 -2.92 14.13
N LEU A 201 14.03 -1.94 15.00
CA LEU A 201 14.74 -1.78 16.27
C LEU A 201 14.59 -3.00 17.17
N LEU A 202 13.38 -3.58 17.24
CA LEU A 202 13.13 -4.78 18.03
C LEU A 202 13.87 -5.99 17.47
N HIS A 203 13.89 -6.18 16.14
CA HIS A 203 14.60 -7.27 15.50
C HIS A 203 16.13 -7.15 15.71
N TYR A 204 16.67 -5.93 15.66
CA TYR A 204 18.06 -5.66 16.05
C TYR A 204 18.36 -6.09 17.49
N CYS A 205 17.50 -5.73 18.45
CA CYS A 205 17.66 -6.14 19.84
C CYS A 205 17.62 -7.67 20.01
N VAL A 206 16.73 -8.36 19.29
CA VAL A 206 16.64 -9.82 19.30
C VAL A 206 17.95 -10.46 18.83
N PHE A 207 18.54 -9.99 17.71
CA PHE A 207 19.82 -10.52 17.24
C PHE A 207 20.96 -10.27 18.21
N MET A 208 21.03 -9.07 18.78
CA MET A 208 22.03 -8.72 19.79
C MET A 208 21.98 -9.64 21.01
N ILE A 209 20.79 -9.93 21.53
CA ILE A 209 20.61 -10.76 22.73
C ILE A 209 20.83 -12.25 22.42
N ALA A 210 20.34 -12.74 21.28
CA ALA A 210 20.29 -14.17 21.01
C ALA A 210 21.63 -14.76 20.55
N MET A 211 22.34 -14.10 19.64
CA MET A 211 23.48 -14.70 18.94
C MET A 211 24.67 -13.75 18.69
N GLY A 212 24.51 -12.46 18.98
CA GLY A 212 25.49 -11.43 18.63
C GLY A 212 25.48 -11.10 17.13
N MET A 213 26.22 -10.04 16.75
CA MET A 213 26.22 -9.52 15.37
C MET A 213 27.10 -10.39 14.46
N SER A 214 26.47 -11.16 13.57
CA SER A 214 27.14 -11.86 12.48
C SER A 214 27.01 -11.10 11.16
N SER A 215 27.84 -11.42 10.17
CA SER A 215 27.73 -10.83 8.82
C SER A 215 26.33 -11.04 8.20
N TYR A 216 25.70 -12.17 8.51
CA TYR A 216 24.36 -12.50 8.03
C TYR A 216 23.27 -11.65 8.70
N THR A 217 23.34 -11.43 10.02
CA THR A 217 22.38 -10.56 10.73
C THR A 217 22.52 -9.11 10.27
N ILE A 218 23.74 -8.64 9.98
CA ILE A 218 23.99 -7.32 9.40
C ILE A 218 23.31 -7.20 8.03
N SER A 219 23.43 -8.23 7.18
CA SER A 219 22.79 -8.24 5.86
C SER A 219 21.26 -8.20 5.95
N ILE A 220 20.65 -8.92 6.90
CA ILE A 220 19.20 -8.85 7.15
C ILE A 220 18.77 -7.45 7.57
N LEU A 221 19.51 -6.81 8.48
CA LEU A 221 19.19 -5.45 8.95
C LEU A 221 19.29 -4.42 7.81
N ILE A 222 20.29 -4.54 6.94
CA ILE A 222 20.40 -3.68 5.75
C ILE A 222 19.19 -3.86 4.84
N LEU A 223 18.74 -5.10 4.59
CA LEU A 223 17.53 -5.36 3.81
C LEU A 223 16.29 -4.74 4.44
N GLN A 224 16.16 -4.77 5.77
CA GLN A 224 15.05 -4.13 6.48
C GLN A 224 15.06 -2.61 6.32
N ILE A 225 16.23 -1.98 6.46
CA ILE A 225 16.37 -0.53 6.28
C ILE A 225 16.01 -0.14 4.85
N LEU A 226 16.46 -0.90 3.85
CA LEU A 226 16.09 -0.69 2.45
C LEU A 226 14.57 -0.83 2.24
N GLY A 227 13.96 -1.87 2.78
CA GLY A 227 12.51 -2.07 2.74
C GLY A 227 11.73 -0.93 3.40
N TYR A 228 12.23 -0.40 4.52
CA TYR A 228 11.65 0.75 5.22
C TYR A 228 11.75 2.04 4.41
N VAL A 229 12.90 2.33 3.81
CA VAL A 229 13.05 3.51 2.97
C VAL A 229 12.08 3.43 1.78
N LEU A 230 11.97 2.28 1.14
CA LEU A 230 11.02 2.07 0.04
C LEU A 230 9.56 2.24 0.49
N SER A 231 9.20 1.73 1.66
CA SER A 231 7.84 1.86 2.18
C SER A 231 7.49 3.31 2.55
N VAL A 232 8.41 4.04 3.19
CA VAL A 232 8.20 5.45 3.55
C VAL A 232 8.14 6.35 2.31
N VAL A 233 9.02 6.14 1.33
CA VAL A 233 8.98 6.87 0.06
C VAL A 233 7.69 6.55 -0.69
N GLY A 234 7.31 5.27 -0.77
CA GLY A 234 6.04 4.85 -1.36
C GLY A 234 4.84 5.49 -0.67
N PHE A 235 4.82 5.52 0.67
CA PHE A 235 3.78 6.18 1.46
C PHE A 235 3.69 7.68 1.15
N SER A 236 4.83 8.38 1.15
CA SER A 236 4.88 9.83 0.87
C SER A 236 4.31 10.15 -0.52
N LEU A 237 4.71 9.38 -1.54
CA LEU A 237 4.20 9.54 -2.90
C LEU A 237 2.71 9.21 -3.01
N CYS A 238 2.22 8.20 -2.29
CA CYS A 238 0.80 7.85 -2.26
C CYS A 238 -0.06 8.91 -1.58
N VAL A 239 0.44 9.57 -0.52
CA VAL A 239 -0.32 10.62 0.19
C VAL A 239 -0.29 11.95 -0.55
N SER A 240 0.78 12.21 -1.31
CA SER A 240 0.96 13.46 -2.07
C SER A 240 0.05 13.54 -3.29
N GLU A 241 -0.27 12.40 -3.91
CA GLU A 241 -1.12 12.32 -5.09
C GLU A 241 -2.45 11.62 -4.77
N CYS A 242 -3.55 12.15 -5.31
CA CYS A 242 -4.88 11.55 -5.07
C CYS A 242 -5.05 10.18 -5.77
N ILE A 243 -4.24 9.90 -6.80
CA ILE A 243 -4.17 8.60 -7.48
C ILE A 243 -2.80 7.97 -7.15
N PRO A 244 -2.75 6.82 -6.46
CA PRO A 244 -1.49 6.24 -6.00
C PRO A 244 -0.84 5.43 -7.12
N VAL A 245 -0.20 6.12 -8.06
CA VAL A 245 0.58 5.49 -9.13
C VAL A 245 1.76 4.68 -8.57
N HIS A 246 2.23 5.05 -7.38
CA HIS A 246 3.39 4.44 -6.70
C HIS A 246 3.02 3.44 -5.59
N GLY A 247 1.77 2.96 -5.54
CA GLY A 247 1.33 1.92 -4.58
C GLY A 247 2.20 0.65 -4.56
N PRO A 248 2.63 0.11 -5.72
CA PRO A 248 3.53 -1.05 -5.76
C PRO A 248 4.87 -0.82 -5.05
N LEU A 249 5.38 0.41 -5.02
CA LEU A 249 6.64 0.74 -4.33
C LEU A 249 6.48 0.53 -2.82
N LEU A 250 5.40 1.07 -2.25
CA LEU A 250 5.05 0.88 -0.84
C LEU A 250 4.92 -0.61 -0.49
N ILE A 251 4.17 -1.35 -1.31
CA ILE A 251 3.91 -2.78 -1.13
C ILE A 251 5.22 -3.58 -1.17
N SER A 252 6.12 -3.25 -2.11
CA SER A 252 7.42 -3.91 -2.22
C SER A 252 8.28 -3.68 -0.98
N GLY A 253 8.28 -2.45 -0.43
CA GLY A 253 8.98 -2.13 0.81
C GLY A 253 8.46 -2.94 2.01
N LEU A 254 7.14 -3.01 2.18
CA LEU A 254 6.51 -3.83 3.22
C LEU A 254 6.81 -5.33 3.04
N GLY A 255 6.81 -5.82 1.80
CA GLY A 255 7.17 -7.19 1.48
C GLY A 255 8.62 -7.53 1.83
N ILE A 256 9.58 -6.63 1.55
CA ILE A 256 11.00 -6.81 1.91
C ILE A 256 11.16 -6.90 3.43
N ILE A 257 10.45 -6.06 4.20
CA ILE A 257 10.48 -6.12 5.67
C ILE A 257 9.99 -7.49 6.16
N ALA A 258 8.86 -7.98 5.64
CA ALA A 258 8.33 -9.29 6.00
C ALA A 258 9.27 -10.45 5.61
N LEU A 259 9.91 -10.37 4.44
CA LEU A 259 10.92 -11.35 4.01
C LEU A 259 12.13 -11.35 4.94
N ALA A 260 12.59 -10.18 5.38
CA ALA A 260 13.70 -10.07 6.31
C ALA A 260 13.37 -10.66 7.69
N GLU A 261 12.15 -10.46 8.20
CA GLU A 261 11.66 -11.14 9.42
C GLU A 261 11.64 -12.67 9.27
N LEU A 262 11.22 -13.16 8.10
CA LEU A 262 11.21 -14.59 7.80
C LEU A 262 12.63 -15.16 7.79
N LEU A 263 13.57 -14.49 7.14
CA LEU A 263 14.98 -14.89 7.12
C LEU A 263 15.59 -14.87 8.53
N GLY A 264 15.26 -13.86 9.35
CA GLY A 264 15.67 -13.79 10.75
C GLY A 264 15.18 -14.98 11.58
N LEU A 265 13.90 -15.34 11.44
CA LEU A 265 13.31 -16.50 12.10
C LEU A 265 13.96 -17.82 11.65
N VAL A 266 14.15 -18.02 10.34
CA VAL A 266 14.81 -19.22 9.80
C VAL A 266 16.24 -19.32 10.32
N TYR A 267 16.99 -18.22 10.33
CA TYR A 267 18.36 -18.18 10.82
C TYR A 267 18.47 -18.53 12.30
N MET A 268 17.62 -17.94 13.14
CA MET A 268 17.54 -18.25 14.57
C MET A 268 17.25 -19.74 14.80
N LYS A 269 16.31 -20.33 14.05
CA LYS A 269 15.93 -21.73 14.20
C LYS A 269 17.03 -22.70 13.71
N CYS A 270 17.74 -22.35 12.65
CA CYS A 270 18.84 -23.16 12.11
C CYS A 270 20.07 -23.10 13.02
N VAL A 271 20.50 -21.91 13.44
CA VAL A 271 21.68 -21.75 14.31
C VAL A 271 21.40 -22.22 15.73
N GLY A 272 20.19 -22.02 16.27
CA GLY A 272 19.81 -22.55 17.58
C GLY A 272 19.84 -24.08 17.65
N LYS A 273 19.48 -24.77 16.56
CA LYS A 273 19.63 -26.23 16.43
C LYS A 273 21.10 -26.65 16.35
N SER A 274 21.92 -25.92 15.60
CA SER A 274 23.36 -26.18 15.50
C SER A 274 24.10 -25.95 16.82
N ALA A 275 23.68 -24.97 17.63
CA ALA A 275 24.22 -24.74 18.98
C ALA A 275 23.84 -25.87 19.95
N LEU A 276 22.63 -26.42 19.85
CA LEU A 276 22.19 -27.57 20.65
C LEU A 276 22.94 -28.86 20.22
N PHE A 277 23.24 -29.00 18.92
CA PHE A 277 24.07 -30.06 18.38
C PHE A 277 25.55 -29.92 18.80
N LEU A 278 26.09 -28.70 18.80
CA LEU A 278 27.44 -28.39 19.28
C LEU A 278 27.57 -28.49 20.80
N LEU A 279 26.54 -28.18 21.59
CA LEU A 279 26.51 -28.43 23.03
C LEU A 279 26.40 -29.91 23.35
N ALA A 280 25.62 -30.68 22.58
CA ALA A 280 25.60 -32.15 22.70
C ALA A 280 26.96 -32.77 22.30
N TYR A 281 27.62 -32.24 21.27
CA TYR A 281 28.94 -32.67 20.82
C TYR A 281 30.06 -32.25 21.79
N ALA A 282 30.03 -31.02 22.30
CA ALA A 282 31.00 -30.49 23.28
C ALA A 282 30.85 -31.14 24.66
N ARG A 283 29.63 -31.49 25.08
CA ARG A 283 29.38 -32.26 26.31
C ARG A 283 29.92 -33.69 26.15
N ASN A 284 29.76 -34.31 24.97
CA ASN A 284 30.39 -35.59 24.64
C ASN A 284 31.93 -35.51 24.51
N PHE A 285 32.47 -34.41 23.97
CA PHE A 285 33.91 -34.19 23.84
C PHE A 285 34.56 -33.98 25.22
N LYS A 286 33.93 -33.20 26.11
CA LYS A 286 34.39 -33.01 27.49
C LYS A 286 34.33 -34.32 28.29
N TYR A 287 33.31 -35.16 28.06
CA TYR A 287 33.20 -36.49 28.67
C TYR A 287 34.26 -37.47 28.13
N ARG A 288 34.54 -37.48 26.82
CA ARG A 288 35.62 -38.29 26.22
C ARG A 288 37.02 -37.81 26.60
N MET A 289 37.24 -36.51 26.72
CA MET A 289 38.54 -35.94 27.14
C MET A 289 38.81 -36.19 28.63
N TRP A 290 37.79 -36.17 29.49
CA TRP A 290 37.91 -36.61 30.89
C TRP A 290 38.22 -38.11 31.01
N ILE A 291 37.63 -38.96 30.16
CA ILE A 291 37.94 -40.41 30.13
C ILE A 291 39.38 -40.67 29.66
N MET A 292 39.89 -39.91 28.68
CA MET A 292 41.30 -40.03 28.26
C MET A 292 42.27 -39.52 29.33
N LEU A 293 41.97 -38.40 30.01
CA LEU A 293 42.80 -37.87 31.10
C LEU A 293 42.78 -38.77 32.36
N LEU A 294 41.67 -39.42 32.66
CA LEU A 294 41.61 -40.44 33.72
C LEU A 294 42.42 -41.69 33.34
N ALA A 295 42.39 -42.13 32.08
CA ALA A 295 43.15 -43.31 31.62
C ALA A 295 44.68 -43.11 31.73
N ASP A 296 45.21 -41.92 31.45
CA ASP A 296 46.64 -41.62 31.62
C ASP A 296 47.06 -41.48 33.09
N SER A 297 46.12 -41.16 33.99
CA SER A 297 46.39 -41.04 35.43
C SER A 297 46.57 -42.39 36.14
N TYR A 298 46.03 -43.49 35.59
CA TYR A 298 46.11 -44.84 36.19
C TYR A 298 47.31 -45.67 35.72
N CYS A 299 48.11 -45.21 34.76
CA CYS A 299 49.26 -45.97 34.24
C CYS A 299 50.63 -45.60 34.86
N LEU A 300 50.70 -44.66 35.81
CA LEU A 300 51.98 -44.19 36.37
C LEU A 300 52.24 -44.58 37.84
N GLY A 301 51.46 -45.52 38.40
CA GLY A 301 51.54 -45.82 39.84
C GLY A 301 51.27 -47.26 40.24
N GLN A 302 51.95 -48.27 39.66
CA GLN A 302 52.18 -49.55 40.38
C GLN A 302 53.32 -50.38 39.75
N LYS A 303 54.56 -50.05 40.13
CA LYS A 303 55.66 -51.03 40.15
C LYS A 303 55.71 -51.67 41.55
N LYS A 304 55.76 -53.01 41.56
CA LYS A 304 56.08 -53.93 42.68
C LYS A 304 55.01 -54.14 43.76
N CYS A 305 54.40 -55.34 43.74
CA CYS A 305 54.69 -56.37 44.74
C CYS A 305 54.49 -57.79 44.14
N MET A 306 55.43 -58.68 44.44
CA MET A 306 55.55 -60.08 44.01
C MET A 306 54.71 -61.03 44.89
N SER A 307 54.18 -62.11 44.30
CA SER A 307 54.52 -63.52 44.60
C SER A 307 53.34 -64.50 44.73
N ASN A 308 53.40 -65.53 43.86
CA ASN A 308 52.97 -66.94 43.97
C ASN A 308 51.50 -67.35 44.25
N SER A 309 50.88 -68.05 43.29
CA SER A 309 50.72 -69.51 43.36
C SER A 309 50.20 -70.14 42.04
N LYS A 310 50.84 -71.26 41.70
CA LYS A 310 50.64 -72.35 40.71
C LYS A 310 49.28 -72.58 40.01
N ASN A 311 49.42 -72.98 38.72
CA ASN A 311 48.73 -74.03 37.95
C ASN A 311 47.22 -74.28 38.16
N GLU A 312 46.42 -74.12 37.09
CA GLU A 312 45.73 -75.24 36.43
C GLU A 312 45.19 -74.87 35.04
N LYS A 313 44.95 -75.91 34.23
CA LYS A 313 44.81 -75.96 32.77
C LYS A 313 43.34 -76.06 32.34
N ILE A 314 43.04 -75.55 31.13
CA ILE A 314 42.09 -76.07 30.11
C ILE A 314 40.57 -75.93 30.40
N GLN A 315 39.82 -75.24 29.51
CA GLN A 315 38.89 -75.89 28.55
C GLN A 315 38.27 -74.91 27.51
N GLN A 316 37.92 -75.51 26.37
CA GLN A 316 37.60 -74.97 25.05
C GLN A 316 36.32 -74.13 24.88
N MET A 317 36.34 -73.33 23.79
CA MET A 317 35.24 -72.73 22.99
C MET A 317 34.11 -73.74 22.64
N PRO A 318 32.87 -73.32 22.25
CA PRO A 318 32.58 -72.72 20.92
C PRO A 318 31.56 -71.55 20.99
N LEU A 319 31.49 -70.55 20.10
CA LEU A 319 31.21 -70.48 18.65
C LEU A 319 29.77 -70.87 18.24
N TYR A 320 29.19 -70.06 17.32
CA TYR A 320 27.87 -70.06 16.64
C TYR A 320 26.83 -69.07 17.20
N PHE A 321 26.59 -67.91 16.55
CA PHE A 321 25.84 -67.63 15.29
C PHE A 321 24.31 -67.60 15.46
N LEU A 322 23.68 -66.49 15.10
CA LEU A 322 22.76 -66.46 13.95
C LEU A 322 22.48 -65.04 13.47
N ASN A 323 22.72 -64.90 12.18
CA ASN A 323 22.59 -63.74 11.31
C ASN A 323 21.13 -63.62 10.82
N ASN A 324 20.72 -62.41 10.43
CA ASN A 324 20.39 -62.14 9.03
C ASN A 324 20.51 -60.64 8.75
#